data_AF-A0A9D8TQV1-F1
#
_entry.id   AF-A0A9D8TQV1-F1
#
_cell.length_a   1.000
_cell.length_b   1.000
_cell.length_c   1.000
_cell.angle_alpha   90.00
_cell.angle_beta   90.00
_cell.angle_gamma   90.00
#
_symmetry.space_group_name_H-M   'P 1'
#
loop_
_entity.id
_entity.type
_entity.pdbx_description
1 polymer ?
#
loop_
_entity_poly.entity_id
_entity_poly.type
_entity_poly.pdbx_seq_one_letter_code
_entity_poly.pdbx_strand_id
1 'polypeptide(L)'
;LARIGAKRVVLARELPLSEIVSVTERAAAETEIFLHGALCVCHSGQCLFSSLVGGRRGNRGACAQPCRLPYDGSEKLSLRDLCLAPHIPALIASGVASLKIEGRMKSPGYVFGVTKIYRRLLDEGRAATPEEVAELGRIFSRGGFTDGYLTGKTGRGMLGVRSAADKANSRETNDAAPIPPIPVPVSLACKILPGAPATLSLSAAGRTVTVSGATPEKAKSAPLDAAGLAVRLAKLGGTFFTADPEKIRIDLAPDLNLSPGAVNELRRAAVSAWEAGEKRAPLPCPTAKTERPFPSAPLFSVFCRTAEQLDAIAPLLPADAETYLPAWEKIGTTAPTGVSFPAVVFDGERGEIVGTATAARERGITRALVHNVGQIALAGSLGFAAIGSQRLNIANRRAAAALAKEGLSDAILSPELPLPAAAAVGGRILAYGHIPLMLTERCFIRDNFGCEKCGRAAFSDRTGAKFPLIREYPHRNQILNGVPTYLGDKRAELAAAGLTRLHLFFSVESPAEAKRILLRFLAGAPLDGAIRRLPRTF
;
A
#
# COMPACT_ATOMS: atom_id res chain seq x y z
N LEU A 1 -5.38 9.63 -10.98
CA LEU A 1 -5.96 8.35 -10.51
C LEU A 1 -7.44 8.19 -10.87
N ALA A 2 -8.31 9.16 -10.60
CA ALA A 2 -9.71 9.10 -11.01
C ALA A 2 -9.91 8.90 -12.53
N ARG A 3 -9.12 9.63 -13.35
CA ARG A 3 -9.11 9.48 -14.82
C ARG A 3 -8.81 8.05 -15.32
N ILE A 4 -8.02 7.29 -14.55
CA ILE A 4 -7.69 5.88 -14.87
C ILE A 4 -8.65 4.89 -14.17
N GLY A 5 -9.78 5.36 -13.64
CA GLY A 5 -10.87 4.54 -13.12
C GLY A 5 -10.90 4.33 -11.60
N ALA A 6 -9.98 4.92 -10.84
CA ALA A 6 -10.01 4.78 -9.38
C ALA A 6 -11.23 5.50 -8.78
N LYS A 7 -12.07 4.78 -8.02
CA LYS A 7 -13.26 5.33 -7.34
C LYS A 7 -12.99 5.80 -5.92
N ARG A 8 -12.01 5.18 -5.26
CA ARG A 8 -11.50 5.55 -3.94
C ARG A 8 -9.98 5.48 -3.94
N VAL A 9 -9.35 6.42 -3.27
CA VAL A 9 -7.89 6.51 -3.13
C VAL A 9 -7.53 6.56 -1.65
N VAL A 10 -6.64 5.68 -1.22
CA VAL A 10 -6.08 5.72 0.12
C VAL A 10 -4.95 6.75 0.14
N LEU A 11 -5.09 7.78 0.96
CA LEU A 11 -4.08 8.82 1.10
C LEU A 11 -2.84 8.28 1.83
N ALA A 12 -1.69 8.87 1.52
CA ALA A 12 -0.44 8.56 2.21
C ALA A 12 -0.56 8.93 3.70
N ARG A 13 0.00 8.11 4.58
CA ARG A 13 -0.04 8.33 6.04
C ARG A 13 0.78 9.54 6.49
N GLU A 14 1.66 9.98 5.61
CA GLU A 14 2.63 11.04 5.81
C GLU A 14 2.04 12.44 5.55
N LEU A 15 0.78 12.53 5.07
CA LEU A 15 0.13 13.82 4.81
C LEU A 15 -0.30 14.52 6.13
N PRO A 16 -0.01 15.82 6.29
CA PRO A 16 -0.62 16.64 7.34
C PRO A 16 -2.09 16.91 7.06
N LEU A 17 -2.85 17.33 8.08
CA LEU A 17 -4.29 17.59 7.96
C LEU A 17 -4.62 18.59 6.84
N SER A 18 -3.83 19.67 6.68
CA SER A 18 -4.06 20.67 5.63
C SER A 18 -4.00 20.09 4.22
N GLU A 19 -3.08 19.17 3.97
CA GLU A 19 -2.93 18.48 2.68
C GLU A 19 -4.06 17.45 2.47
N ILE A 20 -4.52 16.80 3.55
CA ILE A 20 -5.68 15.89 3.48
C ILE A 20 -6.94 16.67 3.06
N VAL A 21 -7.18 17.84 3.67
CA VAL A 21 -8.29 18.74 3.31
C VAL A 21 -8.16 19.17 1.84
N SER A 22 -7.01 19.75 1.48
CA SER A 22 -6.70 20.23 0.12
C SER A 22 -6.92 19.16 -0.96
N VAL A 23 -6.44 17.92 -0.73
CA VAL A 23 -6.61 16.82 -1.67
C VAL A 23 -8.07 16.35 -1.71
N THR A 24 -8.75 16.26 -0.56
CA THR A 24 -10.12 15.75 -0.50
C THR A 24 -11.10 16.68 -1.19
N GLU A 25 -10.97 18.00 -1.00
CA GLU A 25 -11.81 19.01 -1.68
C GLU A 25 -11.69 18.99 -3.20
N ARG A 26 -10.51 18.62 -3.72
CA ARG A 26 -10.21 18.63 -5.17
C ARG A 26 -10.34 17.26 -5.82
N ALA A 27 -10.46 16.19 -5.03
CA ALA A 27 -10.44 14.83 -5.55
C ALA A 27 -11.78 14.47 -6.20
N ALA A 28 -11.72 14.05 -7.47
CA ALA A 28 -12.87 13.44 -8.16
C ALA A 28 -13.17 11.98 -7.71
N ALA A 29 -12.38 11.44 -6.78
CA ALA A 29 -12.55 10.11 -6.21
C ALA A 29 -12.64 10.23 -4.69
N GLU A 30 -13.35 9.30 -4.04
CA GLU A 30 -13.43 9.25 -2.59
C GLU A 30 -12.03 9.14 -1.97
N THR A 31 -11.79 9.86 -0.88
CA THR A 31 -10.54 9.72 -0.11
C THR A 31 -10.76 8.78 1.09
N GLU A 32 -9.76 7.96 1.36
CA GLU A 32 -9.67 7.10 2.55
C GLU A 32 -8.37 7.40 3.30
N ILE A 33 -8.42 7.47 4.62
CA ILE A 33 -7.23 7.67 5.45
C ILE A 33 -7.05 6.52 6.44
N PHE A 34 -5.80 6.18 6.70
CA PHE A 34 -5.42 5.27 7.77
C PHE A 34 -5.22 6.07 9.06
N LEU A 35 -5.94 5.70 10.12
CA LEU A 35 -6.05 6.52 11.32
C LEU A 35 -5.63 5.81 12.62
N HIS A 36 -5.55 4.47 12.60
CA HIS A 36 -5.20 3.71 13.79
C HIS A 36 -4.41 2.43 13.49
N GLY A 37 -3.35 2.22 14.27
CA GLY A 37 -2.55 1.00 14.28
C GLY A 37 -1.13 1.20 13.73
N ALA A 38 -0.51 0.11 13.27
CA ALA A 38 0.93 0.09 12.98
C ALA A 38 1.33 1.12 11.90
N LEU A 39 2.11 2.14 12.31
CA LEU A 39 2.60 3.19 11.42
C LEU A 39 3.89 2.75 10.72
N CYS A 40 3.99 3.03 9.43
CA CYS A 40 5.19 2.75 8.62
C CYS A 40 6.16 3.92 8.74
N VAL A 41 7.46 3.64 8.90
CA VAL A 41 8.52 4.66 8.86
C VAL A 41 8.90 5.07 7.45
N CYS A 42 8.66 4.17 6.50
CA CYS A 42 8.87 4.41 5.08
C CYS A 42 7.60 5.00 4.48
N HIS A 43 7.76 5.96 3.57
CA HIS A 43 6.70 6.48 2.73
C HIS A 43 5.86 5.36 2.14
N SER A 44 4.55 5.54 2.19
CA SER A 44 3.56 4.54 1.82
C SER A 44 3.80 4.00 0.39
N GLY A 45 4.02 2.69 0.28
CA GLY A 45 4.29 2.00 -1.00
C GLY A 45 5.73 2.08 -1.52
N GLN A 46 6.65 2.71 -0.78
CA GLN A 46 8.05 2.93 -1.18
C GLN A 46 9.06 2.01 -0.46
N CYS A 47 8.60 0.90 0.14
CA CYS A 47 9.43 -0.04 0.88
C CYS A 47 9.67 -1.34 0.11
N LEU A 48 10.92 -1.57 -0.28
CA LEU A 48 11.43 -2.82 -0.85
C LEU A 48 12.29 -3.62 0.14
N PHE A 49 12.54 -3.09 1.34
CA PHE A 49 13.41 -3.74 2.33
C PHE A 49 12.93 -5.16 2.66
N SER A 50 11.64 -5.32 2.96
CA SER A 50 11.08 -6.61 3.36
C SER A 50 11.20 -7.68 2.27
N SER A 51 11.07 -7.31 0.98
CA SER A 51 11.18 -8.28 -0.11
C SER A 51 12.62 -8.55 -0.47
N LEU A 52 13.44 -7.50 -0.56
CA LEU A 52 14.79 -7.61 -1.06
C LEU A 52 15.75 -8.21 -0.04
N VAL A 53 15.53 -7.99 1.26
CA VAL A 53 16.35 -8.57 2.32
C VAL A 53 15.66 -9.76 2.98
N GLY A 54 14.35 -9.68 3.20
CA GLY A 54 13.59 -10.70 3.94
C GLY A 54 12.77 -11.67 3.08
N GLY A 55 12.79 -11.55 1.75
CA GLY A 55 12.03 -12.42 0.83
C GLY A 55 10.50 -12.25 0.87
N ARG A 56 9.96 -11.35 1.71
CA ARG A 56 8.51 -11.17 1.91
C ARG A 56 8.04 -9.82 1.33
N ARG A 57 7.12 -9.85 0.37
CA ARG A 57 6.64 -8.66 -0.36
C ARG A 57 5.81 -7.73 0.52
N GLY A 58 6.47 -6.73 1.11
CA GLY A 58 5.85 -5.72 1.97
C GLY A 58 4.72 -4.97 1.26
N ASN A 59 4.97 -4.50 0.04
CA ASN A 59 4.00 -3.81 -0.82
C ASN A 59 2.85 -4.71 -1.32
N ARG A 60 2.89 -6.03 -1.04
CA ARG A 60 1.80 -6.98 -1.32
C ARG A 60 1.22 -7.61 -0.06
N GLY A 61 1.35 -6.93 1.08
CA GLY A 61 0.71 -7.34 2.32
C GLY A 61 1.44 -8.41 3.14
N ALA A 62 2.66 -8.81 2.76
CA ALA A 62 3.43 -9.84 3.46
C ALA A 62 4.58 -9.29 4.34
N CYS A 63 4.60 -7.98 4.63
CA CYS A 63 5.70 -7.29 5.32
C CYS A 63 6.23 -8.03 6.56
N ALA A 64 7.56 -8.24 6.61
CA ALA A 64 8.29 -8.84 7.73
C ALA A 64 8.68 -7.83 8.82
N GLN A 65 8.30 -6.56 8.65
CA GLN A 65 8.59 -5.46 9.59
C GLN A 65 10.10 -5.26 9.89
N PRO A 66 10.99 -5.20 8.87
CA PRO A 66 12.44 -5.03 9.12
C PRO A 66 12.78 -3.71 9.82
N CYS A 67 11.95 -2.67 9.67
CA CYS A 67 12.11 -1.39 10.38
C CYS A 67 11.91 -1.51 11.91
N ARG A 68 11.40 -2.64 12.41
CA ARG A 68 11.20 -2.91 13.84
C ARG A 68 12.37 -3.65 14.47
N LEU A 69 13.37 -4.03 13.68
CA LEU A 69 14.57 -4.71 14.18
C LEU A 69 15.59 -3.70 14.72
N PRO A 70 16.52 -4.15 15.58
CA PRO A 70 17.63 -3.32 16.01
C PRO A 70 18.62 -3.03 14.87
N TYR A 71 19.02 -1.76 14.76
CA TYR A 71 20.12 -1.25 13.94
C TYR A 71 21.10 -0.51 14.85
N ASP A 72 22.38 -0.84 14.75
CA ASP A 72 23.43 -0.41 15.68
C ASP A 72 23.01 -0.60 17.15
N GLY A 73 22.45 -1.78 17.46
CA GLY A 73 22.03 -2.16 18.81
C GLY A 73 20.70 -1.56 19.32
N SER A 74 19.97 -0.78 18.52
CA SER A 74 18.70 -0.16 18.96
C SER A 74 17.63 -0.09 17.86
N GLU A 75 16.34 -0.05 18.21
CA GLU A 75 15.22 -0.01 17.25
C GLU A 75 15.00 1.38 16.61
N LYS A 76 16.04 1.92 15.95
CA LYS A 76 16.11 3.31 15.45
C LYS A 76 14.99 3.71 14.48
N LEU A 77 14.42 2.73 13.76
CA LEU A 77 13.41 2.92 12.72
C LEU A 77 11.98 2.57 13.18
N SER A 78 11.81 2.16 14.44
CA SER A 78 10.53 1.70 14.97
C SER A 78 9.67 2.88 15.42
N LEU A 79 8.53 3.10 14.76
CA LEU A 79 7.54 4.13 15.13
C LEU A 79 6.50 3.66 16.16
N ARG A 80 5.97 4.55 16.99
CA ARG A 80 4.72 4.30 17.73
C ARG A 80 3.58 3.99 16.76
N ASP A 81 2.52 3.40 17.29
CA ASP A 81 1.31 3.21 16.49
C ASP A 81 0.61 4.55 16.24
N LEU A 82 -0.02 4.69 15.09
CA LEU A 82 -0.85 5.84 14.79
C LEU A 82 -2.13 5.79 15.62
N CYS A 83 -2.55 6.92 16.18
CA CYS A 83 -3.89 7.08 16.74
C CYS A 83 -4.40 8.49 16.49
N LEU A 84 -5.44 8.61 15.67
CA LEU A 84 -6.08 9.89 15.35
C LEU A 84 -7.44 10.06 16.05
N ALA A 85 -7.73 9.27 17.09
CA ALA A 85 -8.96 9.39 17.88
C ALA A 85 -9.21 10.81 18.45
N PRO A 86 -8.19 11.56 18.91
CA PRO A 86 -8.36 12.96 19.31
C PRO A 86 -8.73 13.92 18.16
N HIS A 87 -8.53 13.50 16.91
CA HIS A 87 -8.68 14.34 15.72
C HIS A 87 -9.96 14.05 14.93
N ILE A 88 -10.87 13.22 15.45
CA ILE A 88 -12.11 12.82 14.77
C ILE A 88 -12.92 14.01 14.24
N PRO A 89 -13.17 15.10 15.01
CA PRO A 89 -13.91 16.25 14.49
C PRO A 89 -13.26 16.88 13.26
N ALA A 90 -11.92 17.01 13.26
CA ALA A 90 -11.17 17.55 12.14
C ALA A 90 -11.21 16.61 10.91
N LEU A 91 -11.18 15.30 11.13
CA LEU A 91 -11.29 14.31 10.06
C LEU A 91 -12.69 14.30 9.43
N ILE A 92 -13.75 14.44 10.23
CA ILE A 92 -15.12 14.61 9.72
C ILE A 92 -15.21 15.90 8.89
N ALA A 93 -14.70 17.01 9.42
CA ALA A 93 -14.71 18.30 8.73
C ALA A 93 -13.90 18.29 7.42
N SER A 94 -12.87 17.45 7.31
CA SER A 94 -12.07 17.31 6.08
C SER A 94 -12.80 16.67 4.91
N GLY A 95 -13.98 16.08 5.13
CA GLY A 95 -14.78 15.44 4.07
C GLY A 95 -14.28 14.06 3.63
N VAL A 96 -13.33 13.47 4.34
CA VAL A 96 -12.81 12.12 4.03
C VAL A 96 -13.94 11.10 4.12
N ALA A 97 -14.09 10.29 3.07
CA ALA A 97 -15.20 9.37 2.92
C ALA A 97 -15.04 8.05 3.71
N SER A 98 -13.80 7.65 4.02
CA SER A 98 -13.52 6.38 4.67
C SER A 98 -12.34 6.45 5.64
N LEU A 99 -12.50 5.74 6.75
CA LEU A 99 -11.60 5.71 7.89
C LEU A 99 -11.10 4.27 8.10
N LYS A 100 -9.78 4.06 8.03
CA LYS A 100 -9.16 2.74 8.02
C LYS A 100 -8.38 2.43 9.30
N ILE A 101 -8.62 1.24 9.85
CA ILE A 101 -7.99 0.67 11.04
C ILE A 101 -7.14 -0.55 10.63
N GLU A 102 -5.95 -0.74 11.23
CA GLU A 102 -5.11 -1.94 11.01
C GLU A 102 -5.67 -3.17 11.73
N GLY A 103 -6.37 -4.04 10.99
CA GLY A 103 -6.90 -5.31 11.50
C GLY A 103 -6.07 -6.55 11.15
N ARG A 104 -5.01 -6.44 10.35
CA ARG A 104 -4.29 -7.63 9.84
C ARG A 104 -3.61 -8.39 10.98
N MET A 105 -3.90 -9.69 11.09
CA MET A 105 -3.39 -10.58 12.13
C MET A 105 -3.70 -10.12 13.55
N LYS A 106 -4.84 -9.43 13.75
CA LYS A 106 -5.34 -9.00 15.05
C LYS A 106 -6.40 -9.95 15.57
N SER A 107 -6.52 -10.04 16.90
CA SER A 107 -7.56 -10.85 17.55
C SER A 107 -8.95 -10.21 17.36
N PRO A 108 -10.03 -11.00 17.48
CA PRO A 108 -11.39 -10.45 17.50
C PRO A 108 -11.58 -9.36 18.56
N GLY A 109 -11.02 -9.54 19.76
CA GLY A 109 -11.07 -8.56 20.85
C GLY A 109 -10.46 -7.21 20.46
N TYR A 110 -9.32 -7.22 19.76
CA TYR A 110 -8.70 -6.00 19.24
C TYR A 110 -9.61 -5.29 18.25
N VAL A 111 -10.14 -6.03 17.26
CA VAL A 111 -10.96 -5.45 16.20
C VAL A 111 -12.24 -4.86 16.80
N PHE A 112 -12.89 -5.58 17.72
CA PHE A 112 -14.07 -5.09 18.42
C PHE A 112 -13.77 -3.84 19.26
N GLY A 113 -12.77 -3.89 20.15
CA GLY A 113 -12.47 -2.80 21.07
C GLY A 113 -12.12 -1.50 20.34
N VAL A 114 -11.23 -1.56 19.34
CA VAL A 114 -10.86 -0.38 18.56
C VAL A 114 -12.06 0.15 17.77
N THR A 115 -12.79 -0.72 17.06
CA THR A 115 -13.92 -0.29 16.22
C THR A 115 -15.05 0.31 17.05
N LYS A 116 -15.35 -0.25 18.22
CA LYS A 116 -16.36 0.26 19.16
C LYS A 116 -16.06 1.71 19.55
N ILE A 117 -14.81 1.99 19.95
CA ILE A 117 -14.40 3.34 20.36
C ILE A 117 -14.55 4.31 19.19
N TYR A 118 -14.01 3.99 18.02
CA TYR A 118 -14.10 4.88 16.85
C TYR A 118 -15.54 5.09 16.37
N ARG A 119 -16.38 4.05 16.38
CA ARG A 119 -17.80 4.19 16.02
C ARG A 119 -18.51 5.19 16.93
N ARG A 120 -18.31 5.07 18.25
CA ARG A 120 -18.86 6.03 19.22
C ARG A 120 -18.39 7.46 18.96
N LEU A 121 -17.09 7.67 18.74
CA LEU A 121 -16.54 9.01 18.47
C LEU A 121 -17.12 9.63 17.20
N LEU A 122 -17.39 8.81 16.18
CA LEU A 122 -18.02 9.25 14.94
C LEU A 122 -19.51 9.57 15.12
N ASP A 123 -20.25 8.75 15.86
CA ASP A 123 -21.67 8.99 16.15
C ASP A 123 -21.88 10.27 16.98
N GLU A 124 -20.99 10.51 17.93
CA GLU A 124 -21.03 11.68 18.81
C GLU A 124 -20.33 12.90 18.20
N GLY A 125 -19.62 12.75 17.07
CA GLY A 125 -18.93 13.84 16.39
C GLY A 125 -17.84 14.53 17.21
N ARG A 126 -17.20 13.83 18.18
CA ARG A 126 -16.27 14.43 19.14
C ARG A 126 -14.88 13.78 19.16
N ALA A 127 -13.93 14.50 19.74
CA ALA A 127 -12.61 13.98 20.03
C ALA A 127 -12.63 12.94 21.15
N ALA A 128 -11.68 12.01 21.11
CA ALA A 128 -11.46 11.06 22.19
C ALA A 128 -10.99 11.74 23.48
N THR A 129 -11.50 11.28 24.62
CA THR A 129 -11.00 11.66 25.94
C THR A 129 -9.66 10.98 26.23
N PRO A 130 -8.88 11.48 27.21
CA PRO A 130 -7.64 10.81 27.64
C PRO A 130 -7.85 9.34 28.05
N GLU A 131 -8.98 9.01 28.69
CA GLU A 131 -9.29 7.64 29.09
C GLU A 131 -9.57 6.73 27.88
N GLU A 132 -10.27 7.22 26.86
CA GLU A 132 -10.49 6.46 25.63
C GLU A 132 -9.20 6.21 24.86
N VAL A 133 -8.26 7.17 24.89
CA VAL A 133 -6.91 6.99 24.33
C VAL A 133 -6.12 5.96 25.15
N ALA A 134 -6.24 5.98 26.49
CA ALA A 134 -5.63 4.98 27.35
C ALA A 134 -6.21 3.59 27.12
N GLU A 135 -7.53 3.46 26.91
CA GLU A 135 -8.22 2.22 26.55
C GLU A 135 -7.68 1.64 25.24
N LEU A 136 -7.57 2.47 24.20
CA LEU A 136 -6.93 2.07 22.94
C LEU A 136 -5.49 1.59 23.19
N GLY A 137 -4.76 2.25 24.09
CA GLY A 137 -3.38 1.90 24.44
C GLY A 137 -3.26 0.54 25.14
N ARG A 138 -4.22 0.20 26.01
CA ARG A 138 -4.34 -1.11 26.67
C ARG A 138 -4.66 -2.21 25.66
N ILE A 139 -5.58 -1.95 24.72
CA ILE A 139 -5.93 -2.87 23.62
C ILE A 139 -4.68 -3.23 22.79
N PHE A 140 -3.94 -2.21 22.33
CA PHE A 140 -2.64 -2.39 21.68
C PHE A 140 -1.90 -1.06 21.55
N SER A 141 -0.62 -1.04 21.93
CA SER A 141 0.27 0.05 21.57
C SER A 141 1.73 -0.42 21.50
N ARG A 142 2.59 0.50 21.05
CA ARG A 142 4.03 0.32 20.96
C ARG A 142 4.72 1.51 21.62
N GLY A 143 4.86 1.46 22.95
CA GLY A 143 5.33 2.61 23.72
C GLY A 143 4.41 3.84 23.56
N GLY A 144 3.10 3.59 23.45
CA GLY A 144 2.08 4.62 23.21
C GLY A 144 1.76 4.88 21.74
N PHE A 145 1.17 6.05 21.48
CA PHE A 145 0.71 6.48 20.16
C PHE A 145 1.46 7.71 19.64
N THR A 146 1.28 7.97 18.35
CA THR A 146 1.68 9.20 17.67
C THR A 146 0.59 9.69 16.71
N ASP A 147 0.52 10.99 16.49
CA ASP A 147 -0.25 11.67 15.45
C ASP A 147 0.67 12.56 14.57
N GLY A 148 1.99 12.31 14.64
CA GLY A 148 3.01 13.27 14.22
C GLY A 148 2.97 13.64 12.74
N TYR A 149 2.50 12.77 11.85
CA TYR A 149 2.32 13.14 10.44
C TYR A 149 1.15 14.11 10.26
N LEU A 150 0.00 13.82 10.89
CA LEU A 150 -1.18 14.67 10.81
C LEU A 150 -0.90 16.09 11.33
N THR A 151 -0.13 16.19 12.43
CA THR A 151 0.20 17.45 13.12
C THR A 151 1.52 18.09 12.67
N GLY A 152 2.25 17.46 11.72
CA GLY A 152 3.57 17.92 11.27
C GLY A 152 4.72 17.72 12.27
N LYS A 153 4.46 17.10 13.43
CA LYS A 153 5.45 16.83 14.49
C LYS A 153 6.24 15.54 14.23
N THR A 154 7.08 15.54 13.20
CA THR A 154 7.83 14.35 12.73
C THR A 154 9.13 14.01 13.50
N GLY A 155 9.22 14.44 14.76
CA GLY A 155 10.42 14.31 15.60
C GLY A 155 10.61 12.94 16.28
N ARG A 156 11.52 12.88 17.27
CA ARG A 156 11.80 11.66 18.07
C ARG A 156 10.57 11.08 18.76
N GLY A 157 9.58 11.90 19.08
CA GLY A 157 8.33 11.45 19.72
C GLY A 157 7.52 10.46 18.90
N MET A 158 7.78 10.34 17.59
CA MET A 158 7.17 9.29 16.77
C MET A 158 7.81 7.92 16.96
N LEU A 159 9.01 7.81 17.55
CA LEU A 159 9.67 6.52 17.77
C LEU A 159 9.09 5.78 18.97
N GLY A 160 9.02 4.46 18.87
CA GLY A 160 8.46 3.60 19.91
C GLY A 160 8.93 2.15 19.80
N VAL A 161 9.22 1.57 20.96
CA VAL A 161 9.56 0.15 21.14
C VAL A 161 8.39 -0.50 21.87
N ARG A 162 8.06 -1.76 21.52
CA ARG A 162 6.97 -2.48 22.19
C ARG A 162 7.54 -3.21 23.40
N SER A 163 7.19 -2.74 24.59
CA SER A 163 7.68 -3.30 25.85
C SER A 163 7.06 -4.67 26.17
N ALA A 164 7.62 -5.38 27.14
CA ALA A 164 7.00 -6.61 27.65
C ALA A 164 5.67 -6.31 28.35
N ALA A 165 5.58 -5.19 29.08
CA ALA A 165 4.36 -4.72 29.71
C ALA A 165 3.26 -4.42 28.67
N ASP A 166 3.61 -3.77 27.56
CA ASP A 166 2.65 -3.51 26.45
C ASP A 166 2.05 -4.83 25.94
N LYS A 167 2.87 -5.88 25.80
CA LYS A 167 2.41 -7.19 25.33
C LYS A 167 1.48 -7.86 26.34
N ALA A 168 1.81 -7.80 27.63
CA ALA A 168 1.00 -8.39 28.70
C ALA A 168 -0.37 -7.70 28.77
N ASN A 169 -0.40 -6.37 28.83
CA ASN A 169 -1.63 -5.57 28.89
C ASN A 169 -2.54 -5.82 27.68
N SER A 170 -1.97 -5.87 26.47
CA SER A 170 -2.75 -6.19 25.27
C SER A 170 -3.34 -7.59 25.33
N ARG A 171 -2.59 -8.58 25.82
CA ARG A 171 -3.08 -9.96 25.89
C ARG A 171 -4.26 -10.05 26.86
N GLU A 172 -4.08 -9.53 28.07
CA GLU A 172 -5.12 -9.50 29.10
C GLU A 172 -6.38 -8.78 28.61
N THR A 173 -6.24 -7.58 28.05
CA THR A 173 -7.38 -6.78 27.56
C THR A 173 -8.14 -7.48 26.44
N ASN A 174 -7.42 -8.07 25.47
CA ASN A 174 -8.06 -8.69 24.31
C ASN A 174 -8.67 -10.07 24.61
N ASP A 175 -8.13 -10.79 25.58
CA ASP A 175 -8.66 -12.10 26.02
C ASP A 175 -9.83 -11.92 26.99
N ALA A 176 -9.81 -10.87 27.82
CA ALA A 176 -10.84 -10.59 28.81
C ALA A 176 -12.09 -9.89 28.26
N ALA A 177 -12.04 -9.27 27.08
CA ALA A 177 -13.15 -8.52 26.53
C ALA A 177 -14.27 -9.45 26.01
N PRO A 178 -15.42 -9.58 26.71
CA PRO A 178 -16.56 -10.26 26.12
C PRO A 178 -17.01 -9.45 24.91
N ILE A 179 -17.05 -10.08 23.74
CA ILE A 179 -17.64 -9.48 22.55
C ILE A 179 -19.13 -9.79 22.66
N PRO A 180 -19.98 -8.82 23.08
CA PRO A 180 -21.41 -9.08 23.12
C PRO A 180 -21.87 -9.44 21.70
N PRO A 181 -22.75 -10.44 21.53
CA PRO A 181 -23.39 -10.64 20.25
C PRO A 181 -24.15 -9.35 19.93
N ILE A 182 -23.73 -8.63 18.89
CA ILE A 182 -24.47 -7.47 18.39
C ILE A 182 -25.58 -8.05 17.50
N PRO A 183 -26.85 -8.02 17.93
CA PRO A 183 -27.93 -8.57 17.14
C PRO A 183 -28.08 -7.78 15.83
N VAL A 184 -28.01 -8.48 14.71
CA VAL A 184 -28.23 -7.94 13.36
C VAL A 184 -29.71 -8.16 13.03
N PRO A 185 -30.51 -7.09 12.89
CA PRO A 185 -31.91 -7.23 12.49
C PRO A 185 -32.00 -7.78 11.06
N VAL A 186 -32.87 -8.77 10.85
CA VAL A 186 -33.11 -9.40 9.55
C VAL A 186 -34.56 -9.26 9.12
N SER A 187 -34.77 -9.16 7.80
CA SER A 187 -36.08 -9.28 7.19
C SER A 187 -36.27 -10.70 6.66
N LEU A 188 -37.37 -11.35 7.04
CA LEU A 188 -37.72 -12.70 6.61
C LEU A 188 -38.98 -12.67 5.74
N ALA A 189 -38.97 -13.46 4.65
CA ALA A 189 -40.15 -13.69 3.83
C ALA A 189 -40.30 -15.20 3.55
N CYS A 190 -41.41 -15.79 3.96
CA CYS A 190 -41.70 -17.22 3.81
C CYS A 190 -42.85 -17.43 2.84
N LYS A 191 -42.71 -18.39 1.91
CA LYS A 191 -43.80 -18.84 1.03
C LYS A 191 -44.05 -20.33 1.20
N ILE A 192 -45.31 -20.70 1.45
CA ILE A 192 -45.79 -22.07 1.59
C ILE A 192 -47.04 -22.22 0.71
N LEU A 193 -46.86 -22.85 -0.45
CA LEU A 193 -47.87 -22.98 -1.50
C LEU A 193 -48.14 -24.45 -1.84
N PRO A 194 -49.32 -24.82 -2.38
CA PRO A 194 -49.66 -26.20 -2.69
C PRO A 194 -48.76 -26.74 -3.79
N GLY A 195 -48.22 -27.96 -3.62
CA GLY A 195 -47.44 -28.64 -4.65
C GLY A 195 -46.04 -28.07 -4.92
N ALA A 196 -45.61 -27.03 -4.19
CA ALA A 196 -44.29 -26.43 -4.31
C ALA A 196 -43.52 -26.51 -2.99
N PRO A 197 -42.19 -26.72 -3.01
CA PRO A 197 -41.35 -26.65 -1.81
C PRO A 197 -41.54 -25.36 -1.03
N ALA A 198 -41.59 -25.43 0.30
CA ALA A 198 -41.61 -24.23 1.14
C ALA A 198 -40.32 -23.43 0.95
N THR A 199 -40.42 -22.10 0.82
CA THR A 199 -39.26 -21.24 0.61
C THR A 199 -39.14 -20.18 1.70
N LEU A 200 -37.91 -19.85 2.08
CA LEU A 200 -37.61 -18.80 3.04
C LEU A 200 -36.51 -17.90 2.48
N SER A 201 -36.80 -16.61 2.42
CA SER A 201 -35.86 -15.56 2.09
C SER A 201 -35.39 -14.85 3.36
N LEU A 202 -34.07 -14.70 3.53
CA LEU A 202 -33.45 -13.94 4.60
C LEU A 202 -32.66 -12.78 4.00
N SER A 203 -33.01 -11.56 4.39
CA SER A 203 -32.36 -10.32 3.96
C SER A 203 -31.72 -9.58 5.14
N ALA A 204 -30.43 -9.28 5.02
CA ALA A 204 -29.65 -8.54 6.01
C ALA A 204 -28.43 -7.88 5.34
N ALA A 205 -28.04 -6.70 5.82
CA ALA A 205 -26.86 -5.95 5.33
C ALA A 205 -26.78 -5.82 3.79
N GLY A 206 -27.93 -5.60 3.12
CA GLY A 206 -28.00 -5.45 1.66
C GLY A 206 -27.89 -6.74 0.85
N ARG A 207 -27.85 -7.91 1.51
CA ARG A 207 -27.84 -9.22 0.86
C ARG A 207 -29.08 -10.02 1.22
N THR A 208 -29.67 -10.67 0.21
CA THR A 208 -30.80 -11.58 0.37
C THR A 208 -30.42 -12.97 -0.13
N VAL A 209 -30.71 -14.00 0.67
CA VAL A 209 -30.60 -15.41 0.26
C VAL A 209 -31.96 -16.07 0.32
N THR A 210 -32.25 -16.98 -0.60
CA THR A 210 -33.49 -17.77 -0.59
C THR A 210 -33.14 -19.25 -0.56
N VAL A 211 -33.76 -19.99 0.35
CA VAL A 211 -33.62 -21.45 0.46
C VAL A 211 -34.97 -22.12 0.26
N SER A 212 -34.93 -23.37 -0.23
CA SER A 212 -36.11 -24.23 -0.36
C SER A 212 -36.00 -25.40 0.62
N GLY A 213 -37.12 -25.82 1.18
CA GLY A 213 -37.22 -26.95 2.12
C GLY A 213 -38.21 -28.00 1.64
N ALA A 214 -38.87 -28.67 2.59
CA ALA A 214 -39.86 -29.68 2.28
C ALA A 214 -41.12 -29.10 1.60
N THR A 215 -41.78 -29.91 0.77
CA THR A 215 -43.08 -29.59 0.19
C THR A 215 -44.16 -29.73 1.27
N PRO A 216 -45.05 -28.74 1.44
CA PRO A 216 -46.16 -28.81 2.40
C PRO A 216 -47.18 -29.87 1.97
N GLU A 217 -47.74 -30.55 2.96
CA GLU A 217 -48.79 -31.56 2.77
C GLU A 217 -50.16 -30.95 3.08
N LYS A 218 -51.24 -31.57 2.58
CA LYS A 218 -52.59 -31.23 3.05
C LYS A 218 -52.70 -31.52 4.55
N ALA A 219 -53.26 -30.57 5.30
CA ALA A 219 -53.42 -30.69 6.74
C ALA A 219 -54.37 -31.84 7.09
N LYS A 220 -53.87 -32.85 7.81
CA LYS A 220 -54.66 -33.96 8.37
C LYS A 220 -55.25 -33.63 9.75
N SER A 221 -54.71 -32.60 10.42
CA SER A 221 -55.17 -31.98 11.66
C SER A 221 -55.28 -30.46 11.43
N ALA A 222 -55.34 -29.63 12.48
CA ALA A 222 -55.44 -28.17 12.34
C ALA A 222 -54.36 -27.61 11.36
N PRO A 223 -54.74 -26.73 10.41
CA PRO A 223 -53.83 -26.17 9.41
C PRO A 223 -52.76 -25.26 10.05
N LEU A 224 -51.69 -24.97 9.30
CA LEU A 224 -50.67 -24.01 9.72
C LEU A 224 -51.29 -22.63 10.00
N ASP A 225 -50.93 -22.06 11.13
CA ASP A 225 -51.21 -20.67 11.47
C ASP A 225 -50.04 -19.77 11.07
N ALA A 226 -50.33 -18.70 10.33
CA ALA A 226 -49.33 -17.72 9.89
C ALA A 226 -48.65 -17.04 11.09
N ALA A 227 -49.39 -16.70 12.15
CA ALA A 227 -48.81 -16.06 13.33
C ALA A 227 -47.85 -17.00 14.07
N GLY A 228 -48.27 -18.26 14.29
CA GLY A 228 -47.42 -19.30 14.85
C GLY A 228 -46.19 -19.63 14.01
N LEU A 229 -46.30 -19.56 12.68
CA LEU A 229 -45.17 -19.74 11.76
C LEU A 229 -44.16 -18.58 11.87
N ALA A 230 -44.63 -17.33 11.94
CA ALA A 230 -43.78 -16.16 12.11
C ALA A 230 -42.98 -16.25 13.42
N VAL A 231 -43.64 -16.58 14.54
CA VAL A 231 -42.98 -16.77 15.84
C VAL A 231 -41.90 -17.86 15.79
N ARG A 232 -42.12 -18.96 15.05
CA ARG A 232 -41.14 -20.04 14.90
C ARG A 232 -39.95 -19.64 14.03
N LEU A 233 -40.20 -18.92 12.93
CA LEU A 233 -39.15 -18.42 12.04
C LEU A 233 -38.29 -17.36 12.73
N ALA A 234 -38.86 -16.57 13.63
CA ALA A 234 -38.16 -15.58 14.42
C ALA A 234 -37.20 -16.17 15.48
N LYS A 235 -37.28 -17.47 15.79
CA LYS A 235 -36.41 -18.15 16.78
C LYS A 235 -34.99 -18.35 16.23
N LEU A 236 -34.23 -17.27 16.14
CA LEU A 236 -32.85 -17.23 15.65
C LEU A 236 -31.80 -17.37 16.78
N GLY A 237 -32.20 -17.96 17.92
CA GLY A 237 -31.31 -18.20 19.06
C GLY A 237 -30.06 -19.01 18.68
N GLY A 238 -28.91 -18.64 19.23
CA GLY A 238 -27.60 -19.21 18.88
C GLY A 238 -26.96 -18.60 17.63
N THR A 239 -27.58 -17.59 17.02
CA THR A 239 -27.04 -16.80 15.91
C THR A 239 -26.90 -15.33 16.32
N PHE A 240 -26.23 -14.52 15.50
CA PHE A 240 -26.16 -13.07 15.70
C PHE A 240 -27.38 -12.33 15.11
N PHE A 241 -28.42 -13.02 14.62
CA PHE A 241 -29.58 -12.41 13.98
C PHE A 241 -30.76 -12.23 14.92
N THR A 242 -31.51 -11.15 14.71
CA THR A 242 -32.81 -10.94 15.34
C THR A 242 -33.87 -10.66 14.28
N ALA A 243 -35.06 -11.22 14.48
CA ALA A 243 -36.21 -10.96 13.62
C ALA A 243 -37.39 -10.57 14.50
N ASP A 244 -38.11 -9.55 14.06
CA ASP A 244 -39.36 -9.12 14.65
C ASP A 244 -40.49 -9.94 14.01
N PRO A 245 -41.20 -10.81 14.77
CA PRO A 245 -42.26 -11.67 14.21
C PRO A 245 -43.33 -10.91 13.45
N GLU A 246 -43.65 -9.69 13.86
CA GLU A 246 -44.69 -8.85 13.23
C GLU A 246 -44.27 -8.34 11.85
N LYS A 247 -42.96 -8.33 11.56
CA LYS A 247 -42.39 -7.86 10.30
C LYS A 247 -42.08 -9.00 9.32
N ILE A 248 -42.30 -10.25 9.71
CA ILE A 248 -42.08 -11.41 8.85
C ILE A 248 -43.21 -11.50 7.83
N ARG A 249 -42.86 -11.46 6.54
CA ARG A 249 -43.84 -11.63 5.47
C ARG A 249 -44.12 -13.12 5.28
N ILE A 250 -45.38 -13.51 5.42
CA ILE A 250 -45.80 -14.91 5.24
C ILE A 250 -46.87 -14.97 4.16
N ASP A 251 -46.58 -15.78 3.14
CA ASP A 251 -47.48 -16.14 2.05
C ASP A 251 -47.83 -17.63 2.21
N LEU A 252 -48.98 -17.91 2.83
CA LEU A 252 -49.41 -19.26 3.21
C LEU A 252 -50.77 -19.56 2.59
N ALA A 253 -50.83 -20.59 1.74
CA ALA A 253 -52.09 -21.08 1.21
C ALA A 253 -52.89 -21.88 2.26
N PRO A 254 -54.24 -21.89 2.19
CA PRO A 254 -55.09 -22.58 3.15
C PRO A 254 -54.89 -24.11 3.13
N ASP A 255 -55.24 -24.76 4.24
CA ASP A 255 -55.25 -26.22 4.43
C ASP A 255 -53.90 -26.93 4.24
N LEU A 256 -52.80 -26.20 4.41
CA LEU A 256 -51.45 -26.75 4.34
C LEU A 256 -50.85 -27.00 5.72
N ASN A 257 -50.01 -28.03 5.82
CA ASN A 257 -49.23 -28.35 6.99
C ASN A 257 -47.75 -28.53 6.60
N LEU A 258 -46.86 -28.11 7.48
CA LEU A 258 -45.42 -28.30 7.39
C LEU A 258 -44.92 -28.66 8.78
N SER A 259 -44.17 -29.76 8.90
CA SER A 259 -43.77 -30.25 10.20
C SER A 259 -42.91 -29.21 10.95
N PRO A 260 -42.97 -29.17 12.30
CA PRO A 260 -42.09 -28.33 13.10
C PRO A 260 -40.60 -28.47 12.76
N GLY A 261 -40.17 -29.71 12.46
CA GLY A 261 -38.80 -30.02 12.04
C GLY A 261 -38.43 -29.35 10.73
N ALA A 262 -39.31 -29.43 9.72
CA ALA A 262 -39.09 -28.82 8.41
C ALA A 262 -39.01 -27.28 8.48
N VAL A 263 -39.83 -26.62 9.32
CA VAL A 263 -39.73 -25.17 9.56
C VAL A 263 -38.39 -24.81 10.21
N ASN A 264 -37.94 -25.60 11.19
CA ASN A 264 -36.65 -25.40 11.86
C ASN A 264 -35.45 -25.63 10.93
N GLU A 265 -35.52 -26.59 10.02
CA GLU A 265 -34.53 -26.83 8.98
C GLU A 265 -34.50 -25.69 7.97
N LEU A 266 -35.67 -25.24 7.49
CA LEU A 266 -35.77 -24.12 6.54
C LEU A 266 -35.13 -22.85 7.12
N ARG A 267 -35.40 -22.55 8.39
CA ARG A 267 -34.76 -21.44 9.12
C ARG A 267 -33.25 -21.61 9.23
N ARG A 268 -32.76 -22.79 9.66
CA ARG A 268 -31.31 -23.07 9.80
C ARG A 268 -30.59 -23.01 8.46
N ALA A 269 -31.21 -23.52 7.40
CA ALA A 269 -30.69 -23.45 6.04
C ALA A 269 -30.58 -22.02 5.55
N ALA A 270 -31.57 -21.16 5.81
CA ALA A 270 -31.52 -19.74 5.43
C ALA A 270 -30.38 -18.99 6.14
N VAL A 271 -30.24 -19.21 7.46
CA VAL A 271 -29.13 -18.64 8.25
C VAL A 271 -27.79 -19.14 7.72
N SER A 272 -27.62 -20.46 7.55
CA SER A 272 -26.37 -21.05 7.09
C SER A 272 -26.00 -20.60 5.68
N ALA A 273 -26.97 -20.50 4.77
CA ALA A 273 -26.77 -19.98 3.41
C ALA A 273 -26.34 -18.51 3.43
N TRP A 274 -26.90 -17.71 4.34
CA TRP A 274 -26.47 -16.33 4.51
C TRP A 274 -25.06 -16.27 5.11
N GLU A 275 -24.77 -17.01 6.18
CA GLU A 275 -23.45 -17.04 6.85
C GLU A 275 -22.32 -17.54 5.94
N ALA A 276 -22.57 -18.57 5.12
CA ALA A 276 -21.63 -19.05 4.11
C ALA A 276 -21.26 -17.95 3.10
N GLY A 277 -22.23 -17.07 2.84
CA GLY A 277 -22.14 -15.92 1.98
C GLY A 277 -21.91 -16.23 0.51
N GLU A 278 -22.02 -15.21 -0.33
CA GLU A 278 -21.45 -15.31 -1.67
C GLU A 278 -19.94 -15.33 -1.52
N LYS A 279 -19.31 -16.43 -1.96
CA LYS A 279 -17.92 -16.32 -2.43
C LYS A 279 -17.96 -15.29 -3.54
N ARG A 280 -17.59 -14.04 -3.26
CA ARG A 280 -17.33 -13.04 -4.30
C ARG A 280 -16.35 -13.72 -5.25
N ALA A 281 -16.83 -14.08 -6.44
CA ALA A 281 -15.94 -14.51 -7.49
C ALA A 281 -14.87 -13.42 -7.62
N PRO A 282 -13.57 -13.77 -7.66
CA PRO A 282 -12.55 -12.79 -7.94
C PRO A 282 -12.99 -12.01 -9.17
N LEU A 283 -12.94 -10.68 -9.12
CA LEU A 283 -13.23 -9.88 -10.30
C LEU A 283 -12.36 -10.45 -11.43
N PRO A 284 -12.95 -10.80 -12.59
CA PRO A 284 -12.18 -11.39 -13.67
C PRO A 284 -11.06 -10.41 -14.01
N CYS A 285 -9.81 -10.85 -13.79
CA CYS A 285 -8.66 -10.07 -14.22
C CYS A 285 -8.73 -10.07 -15.75
N PRO A 286 -8.90 -8.92 -16.42
CA PRO A 286 -9.12 -8.97 -17.85
C PRO A 286 -7.89 -9.63 -18.50
N THR A 287 -8.11 -10.44 -19.54
CA THR A 287 -7.07 -11.29 -20.14
C THR A 287 -6.55 -10.73 -21.47
N ALA A 288 -7.18 -9.66 -21.98
CA ALA A 288 -6.79 -9.02 -23.23
C ALA A 288 -5.29 -8.71 -23.25
N LYS A 289 -4.63 -9.17 -24.33
CA LYS A 289 -3.23 -8.85 -24.64
C LYS A 289 -3.15 -7.35 -24.87
N THR A 290 -2.46 -6.65 -23.97
CA THR A 290 -2.11 -5.25 -24.18
C THR A 290 -0.87 -5.19 -25.07
N GLU A 291 -0.80 -4.22 -25.98
CA GLU A 291 0.42 -3.94 -26.73
C GLU A 291 1.54 -3.46 -25.79
N ARG A 292 2.79 -3.58 -26.23
CA ARG A 292 3.94 -3.06 -25.48
C ARG A 292 3.91 -1.53 -25.56
N PRO A 293 3.81 -0.82 -24.43
CA PRO A 293 3.60 0.62 -24.44
C PRO A 293 4.89 1.44 -24.57
N PHE A 294 6.06 0.82 -24.36
CA PHE A 294 7.36 1.49 -24.37
C PHE A 294 8.22 1.07 -25.57
N PRO A 295 9.19 1.90 -25.98
CA PRO A 295 10.08 1.59 -27.09
C PRO A 295 10.89 0.30 -26.88
N SER A 296 11.18 -0.40 -27.98
CA SER A 296 11.92 -1.67 -27.98
C SER A 296 13.40 -1.54 -28.33
N ALA A 297 13.84 -0.39 -28.84
CA ALA A 297 15.24 -0.17 -29.22
C ALA A 297 16.17 -0.45 -28.02
N PRO A 298 17.40 -0.94 -28.21
CA PRO A 298 18.39 -0.95 -27.15
C PRO A 298 18.58 0.46 -26.57
N LEU A 299 18.84 0.55 -25.27
CA LEU A 299 19.13 1.84 -24.63
C LEU A 299 19.99 1.62 -23.40
N PHE A 300 20.97 2.50 -23.23
CA PHE A 300 21.70 2.65 -21.98
C PHE A 300 21.23 3.89 -21.25
N SER A 301 20.96 3.78 -19.95
CA SER A 301 20.64 4.94 -19.13
C SER A 301 21.33 4.90 -17.79
N VAL A 302 21.70 6.06 -17.27
CA VAL A 302 22.48 6.19 -16.05
C VAL A 302 21.93 7.32 -15.18
N PHE A 303 21.66 7.01 -13.92
CA PHE A 303 21.47 8.02 -12.89
C PHE A 303 22.76 8.18 -12.09
N CYS A 304 23.19 9.42 -11.91
CA CYS A 304 24.27 9.80 -11.01
C CYS A 304 23.71 10.70 -9.91
N ARG A 305 24.13 10.48 -8.66
CA ARG A 305 23.71 11.32 -7.54
C ARG A 305 24.39 12.70 -7.58
N THR A 306 25.62 12.77 -8.07
CA THR A 306 26.40 14.02 -8.12
C THR A 306 26.91 14.31 -9.52
N ALA A 307 27.17 15.59 -9.80
CA ALA A 307 27.70 16.02 -11.07
C ALA A 307 29.10 15.42 -11.37
N GLU A 308 29.94 15.26 -10.34
CA GLU A 308 31.29 14.71 -10.50
C GLU A 308 31.26 13.24 -10.93
N GLN A 309 30.25 12.48 -10.47
CA GLN A 309 30.04 11.12 -10.96
C GLN A 309 29.71 11.13 -12.46
N LEU A 310 28.81 12.03 -12.90
CA LEU A 310 28.42 12.14 -14.30
C LEU A 310 29.62 12.56 -15.17
N ASP A 311 30.35 13.60 -14.77
CA ASP A 311 31.52 14.10 -15.49
C ASP A 311 32.60 13.01 -15.64
N ALA A 312 32.79 12.16 -14.63
CA ALA A 312 33.77 11.08 -14.68
C ALA A 312 33.40 9.94 -15.66
N ILE A 313 32.11 9.71 -15.89
CA ILE A 313 31.63 8.59 -16.71
C ILE A 313 31.14 9.00 -18.11
N ALA A 314 30.71 10.24 -18.29
CA ALA A 314 30.11 10.71 -19.54
C ALA A 314 30.97 10.45 -20.79
N PRO A 315 32.31 10.63 -20.76
CA PRO A 315 33.17 10.32 -21.93
C PRO A 315 33.20 8.85 -22.33
N LEU A 316 32.74 7.94 -21.47
CA LEU A 316 32.74 6.49 -21.69
C LEU A 316 31.36 5.96 -22.12
N LEU A 317 30.33 6.78 -22.04
CA LEU A 317 28.97 6.36 -22.37
C LEU A 317 28.77 6.31 -23.89
N PRO A 318 27.91 5.40 -24.37
CA PRO A 318 27.41 5.46 -25.75
C PRO A 318 26.79 6.84 -26.06
N ALA A 319 26.90 7.30 -27.30
CA ALA A 319 26.42 8.63 -27.70
C ALA A 319 24.90 8.82 -27.52
N ASP A 320 24.14 7.73 -27.57
CA ASP A 320 22.69 7.69 -27.38
C ASP A 320 22.26 7.42 -25.93
N ALA A 321 23.21 7.37 -24.99
CA ALA A 321 22.91 7.07 -23.59
C ALA A 321 22.14 8.23 -22.92
N GLU A 322 21.14 7.87 -22.11
CA GLU A 322 20.38 8.83 -21.31
C GLU A 322 20.97 8.98 -19.91
N THR A 323 21.39 10.19 -19.56
CA THR A 323 21.96 10.53 -18.25
C THR A 323 21.01 11.36 -17.42
N TYR A 324 20.99 11.12 -16.11
CA TYR A 324 20.13 11.80 -15.14
C TYR A 324 20.92 12.28 -13.92
N LEU A 325 20.63 13.50 -13.48
CA LEU A 325 21.02 14.06 -12.18
C LEU A 325 19.76 14.43 -11.38
N PRO A 326 19.81 14.47 -10.04
CA PRO A 326 18.73 15.05 -9.25
C PRO A 326 18.43 16.50 -9.68
N ALA A 327 17.15 16.89 -9.67
CA ALA A 327 16.74 18.24 -10.09
C ALA A 327 17.33 19.36 -9.20
N TRP A 328 17.69 19.05 -7.96
CA TRP A 328 18.33 19.96 -7.01
C TRP A 328 19.86 19.87 -7.02
N GLU A 329 20.45 19.02 -7.86
CA GLU A 329 21.90 18.93 -8.02
C GLU A 329 22.39 20.00 -8.98
N LYS A 330 23.54 20.60 -8.68
CA LYS A 330 24.17 21.54 -9.60
C LYS A 330 24.67 20.79 -10.83
N ILE A 331 24.40 21.31 -12.02
CA ILE A 331 24.95 20.75 -13.25
C ILE A 331 26.45 21.06 -13.30
N GLY A 332 27.26 20.03 -13.52
CA GLY A 332 28.71 20.13 -13.65
C GLY A 332 29.13 20.53 -15.07
N THR A 333 30.25 19.96 -15.53
CA THR A 333 30.78 20.22 -16.87
C THR A 333 29.88 19.61 -17.95
N THR A 334 29.33 18.44 -17.66
CA THR A 334 28.45 17.69 -18.56
C THR A 334 26.99 17.94 -18.21
N ALA A 335 26.23 18.47 -19.17
CA ALA A 335 24.79 18.56 -19.05
C ALA A 335 24.14 17.16 -19.15
N PRO A 336 23.25 16.77 -18.22
CA PRO A 336 22.54 15.52 -18.32
C PRO A 336 21.43 15.60 -19.38
N THR A 337 21.03 14.46 -19.94
CA THR A 337 19.88 14.40 -20.85
C THR A 337 18.53 14.63 -20.12
N GLY A 338 18.50 14.35 -18.82
CA GLY A 338 17.32 14.47 -17.98
C GLY A 338 17.63 14.85 -16.53
N VAL A 339 16.60 15.28 -15.80
CA VAL A 339 16.64 15.49 -14.35
C VAL A 339 15.73 14.50 -13.63
N SER A 340 16.07 14.13 -12.39
CA SER A 340 15.21 13.33 -11.53
C SER A 340 14.49 14.23 -10.55
N PHE A 341 13.15 14.16 -10.54
CA PHE A 341 12.37 14.88 -9.54
C PHE A 341 12.55 14.23 -8.15
N PRO A 342 12.24 14.92 -7.04
CA PRO A 342 12.22 14.28 -5.74
C PRO A 342 11.19 13.16 -5.72
N ALA A 343 11.43 12.09 -4.97
CA ALA A 343 10.46 10.99 -4.91
C ALA A 343 9.09 11.40 -4.33
N VAL A 344 9.12 12.36 -3.39
CA VAL A 344 7.97 12.95 -2.69
C VAL A 344 8.11 14.47 -2.77
N VAL A 345 7.00 15.15 -3.05
CA VAL A 345 6.91 16.61 -3.12
C VAL A 345 5.58 17.00 -2.47
N PHE A 346 5.63 17.72 -1.34
CA PHE A 346 4.43 18.34 -0.75
C PHE A 346 4.08 19.64 -1.47
N ASP A 347 2.86 20.17 -1.28
CA ASP A 347 2.43 21.40 -1.97
C ASP A 347 3.34 22.58 -1.61
N GLY A 348 3.80 22.65 -0.35
CA GLY A 348 4.77 23.66 0.11
C GLY A 348 6.17 23.56 -0.53
N GLU A 349 6.54 22.40 -1.07
CA GLU A 349 7.84 22.17 -1.74
C GLU A 349 7.73 22.36 -3.27
N ARG A 350 6.51 22.34 -3.82
CA ARG A 350 6.26 22.27 -5.25
C ARG A 350 6.85 23.45 -6.02
N GLY A 351 6.79 24.66 -5.46
CA GLY A 351 7.29 25.88 -6.12
C GLY A 351 8.79 25.79 -6.43
N GLU A 352 9.60 25.34 -5.47
CA GLU A 352 11.04 25.20 -5.65
C GLU A 352 11.38 24.11 -6.68
N ILE A 353 10.66 22.99 -6.65
CA ILE A 353 10.86 21.90 -7.62
C ILE A 353 10.46 22.31 -9.03
N VAL A 354 9.37 23.08 -9.18
CA VAL A 354 8.98 23.64 -10.48
C VAL A 354 10.03 24.63 -10.98
N GLY A 355 10.55 25.51 -10.12
CA GLY A 355 11.59 26.47 -10.48
C GLY A 355 12.88 25.79 -10.95
N THR A 356 13.39 24.81 -10.19
CA THR A 356 14.59 24.05 -10.56
C THR A 356 14.41 23.25 -11.85
N ALA A 357 13.26 22.60 -12.02
CA ALA A 357 12.93 21.89 -13.25
C ALA A 357 12.79 22.83 -14.46
N THR A 358 12.23 24.03 -14.28
CA THR A 358 12.14 25.04 -15.34
C THR A 358 13.53 25.53 -15.76
N ALA A 359 14.40 25.83 -14.79
CA ALA A 359 15.79 26.20 -15.10
C ALA A 359 16.55 25.07 -15.84
N ALA A 360 16.27 23.80 -15.53
CA ALA A 360 16.80 22.67 -16.27
C ALA A 360 16.31 22.64 -17.73
N ARG A 361 15.02 22.96 -17.98
CA ARG A 361 14.46 23.08 -19.33
C ARG A 361 15.14 24.15 -20.17
N GLU A 362 15.37 25.32 -19.58
CA GLU A 362 16.02 26.45 -20.25
C GLU A 362 17.46 26.11 -20.68
N ARG A 363 18.10 25.16 -19.99
CA ARG A 363 19.41 24.60 -20.34
C ARG A 363 19.35 23.47 -21.37
N GLY A 364 18.20 23.23 -21.99
CA GLY A 364 18.03 22.22 -23.03
C GLY A 364 17.81 20.78 -22.53
N ILE A 365 17.60 20.57 -21.23
CA ILE A 365 17.34 19.24 -20.67
C ILE A 365 15.92 18.80 -21.08
N THR A 366 15.80 17.62 -21.68
CA THR A 366 14.55 17.21 -22.35
C THR A 366 13.71 16.19 -21.58
N ARG A 367 14.30 15.48 -20.62
CA ARG A 367 13.68 14.35 -19.91
C ARG A 367 13.54 14.59 -18.41
N ALA A 368 12.50 13.99 -17.82
CA ALA A 368 12.32 13.98 -16.37
C ALA A 368 12.12 12.54 -15.88
N LEU A 369 12.96 12.09 -14.95
CA LEU A 369 12.74 10.85 -14.21
C LEU A 369 11.74 11.13 -13.07
N VAL A 370 10.58 10.46 -13.14
CA VAL A 370 9.46 10.65 -12.22
C VAL A 370 9.25 9.43 -11.32
N HIS A 371 8.77 9.67 -10.10
CA HIS A 371 8.70 8.66 -9.04
C HIS A 371 7.29 8.35 -8.54
N ASN A 372 6.31 9.19 -8.89
CA ASN A 372 4.90 8.94 -8.61
C ASN A 372 4.03 9.38 -9.81
N VAL A 373 2.78 8.91 -9.83
CA VAL A 373 1.87 9.14 -10.97
C VAL A 373 1.54 10.62 -11.15
N GLY A 374 1.49 11.41 -10.07
CA GLY A 374 1.21 12.85 -10.15
C GLY A 374 2.29 13.63 -10.90
N GLN A 375 3.54 13.18 -10.81
CA GLN A 375 4.67 13.81 -11.49
C GLN A 375 4.67 13.63 -13.00
N ILE A 376 3.92 12.68 -13.55
CA ILE A 376 3.80 12.49 -15.01
C ILE A 376 3.18 13.75 -15.63
N ALA A 377 2.07 14.21 -15.07
CA ALA A 377 1.40 15.43 -15.53
C ALA A 377 2.26 16.68 -15.31
N LEU A 378 2.97 16.75 -14.17
CA LEU A 378 3.87 17.85 -13.87
C LEU A 378 5.02 17.94 -14.89
N ALA A 379 5.68 16.82 -15.18
CA ALA A 379 6.74 16.75 -16.17
C ALA A 379 6.24 17.20 -17.55
N GLY A 380 5.07 16.71 -17.97
CA GLY A 380 4.43 17.11 -19.22
C GLY A 380 4.12 18.62 -19.28
N SER A 381 3.59 19.22 -18.21
CA SER A 381 3.31 20.66 -18.17
C SER A 381 4.57 21.54 -18.25
N LEU A 382 5.72 20.98 -17.88
CA LEU A 382 7.02 21.63 -17.97
C LEU A 382 7.77 21.25 -19.26
N GLY A 383 7.10 20.56 -20.20
CA GLY A 383 7.68 20.20 -21.50
C GLY A 383 8.68 19.04 -21.47
N PHE A 384 8.77 18.28 -20.38
CA PHE A 384 9.64 17.10 -20.29
C PHE A 384 8.96 15.85 -20.84
N ALA A 385 9.76 14.98 -21.46
CA ALA A 385 9.40 13.58 -21.64
C ALA A 385 9.49 12.84 -20.29
N ALA A 386 8.37 12.35 -19.78
CA ALA A 386 8.29 11.69 -18.48
C ALA A 386 8.77 10.23 -18.57
N ILE A 387 9.83 9.92 -17.84
CA ILE A 387 10.38 8.57 -17.71
C ILE A 387 10.08 8.06 -16.31
N GLY A 388 9.43 6.91 -16.20
CA GLY A 388 9.08 6.30 -14.92
C GLY A 388 10.30 5.71 -14.24
N SER A 389 10.46 5.96 -12.95
CA SER A 389 11.43 5.22 -12.13
C SER A 389 10.84 3.92 -11.58
N GLN A 390 11.70 3.10 -10.99
CA GLN A 390 11.34 1.87 -10.29
C GLN A 390 10.30 2.07 -9.16
N ARG A 391 10.13 3.31 -8.67
CA ARG A 391 9.19 3.69 -7.60
C ARG A 391 7.72 3.69 -8.04
N LEU A 392 7.45 3.72 -9.34
CA LEU A 392 6.09 3.56 -9.88
C LEU A 392 5.55 2.14 -9.75
N ASN A 393 6.38 1.17 -9.35
CA ASN A 393 6.00 -0.22 -9.14
C ASN A 393 5.27 -0.85 -10.34
N ILE A 394 5.68 -0.49 -11.57
CA ILE A 394 5.12 -1.08 -12.80
C ILE A 394 5.52 -2.55 -12.84
N ALA A 395 4.52 -3.41 -12.63
CA ALA A 395 4.71 -4.86 -12.49
C ALA A 395 4.09 -5.68 -13.64
N ASN A 396 3.34 -5.04 -14.54
CA ASN A 396 2.68 -5.71 -15.65
C ASN A 396 2.39 -4.71 -16.79
N ARG A 397 2.08 -5.27 -17.97
CA ARG A 397 1.88 -4.48 -19.19
C ARG A 397 0.65 -3.58 -19.14
N ARG A 398 -0.36 -3.94 -18.35
CA ARG A 398 -1.59 -3.14 -18.19
C ARG A 398 -1.33 -1.85 -17.43
N ALA A 399 -0.58 -1.95 -16.33
CA ALA A 399 -0.13 -0.78 -15.59
C ALA A 399 0.76 0.11 -16.47
N ALA A 400 1.70 -0.49 -17.21
CA ALA A 400 2.55 0.25 -18.14
C ALA A 400 1.72 0.99 -19.20
N ALA A 401 0.75 0.33 -19.84
CA ALA A 401 -0.08 0.94 -20.88
C ALA A 401 -1.04 2.01 -20.33
N ALA A 402 -1.59 1.79 -19.13
CA ALA A 402 -2.42 2.80 -18.46
C ALA A 402 -1.61 4.07 -18.17
N LEU A 403 -0.37 3.96 -17.70
CA LEU A 403 0.48 5.11 -17.44
C LEU A 403 1.03 5.76 -18.71
N ALA A 404 1.27 4.98 -19.77
CA ALA A 404 1.66 5.54 -21.07
C ALA A 404 0.56 6.45 -21.65
N LYS A 405 -0.72 6.07 -21.50
CA LYS A 405 -1.86 6.93 -21.87
C LYS A 405 -1.92 8.23 -21.07
N GLU A 406 -1.37 8.25 -19.86
CA GLU A 406 -1.27 9.45 -19.02
C GLU A 406 -0.04 10.31 -19.34
N GLY A 407 0.79 9.93 -20.32
CA GLY A 407 1.96 10.69 -20.78
C GLY A 407 3.32 10.08 -20.44
N LEU A 408 3.37 8.86 -19.90
CA LEU A 408 4.64 8.18 -19.60
C LEU A 408 5.29 7.63 -20.88
N SER A 409 6.52 8.05 -21.18
CA SER A 409 7.20 7.67 -22.42
C SER A 409 8.00 6.35 -22.33
N ASP A 410 8.53 6.06 -21.15
CA ASP A 410 9.31 4.84 -20.86
C ASP A 410 9.34 4.63 -19.33
N ALA A 411 9.84 3.49 -18.85
CA ALA A 411 10.00 3.25 -17.42
C ALA A 411 11.14 2.30 -17.06
N ILE A 412 11.79 2.57 -15.94
CA ILE A 412 12.59 1.62 -15.17
C ILE A 412 11.63 0.76 -14.36
N LEU A 413 11.65 -0.54 -14.65
CA LEU A 413 10.75 -1.51 -14.05
C LEU A 413 11.14 -1.82 -12.60
N SER A 414 10.16 -2.29 -11.82
CA SER A 414 10.41 -2.67 -10.43
C SER A 414 11.48 -3.77 -10.34
N PRO A 415 12.47 -3.67 -9.43
CA PRO A 415 13.47 -4.71 -9.21
C PRO A 415 12.86 -5.98 -8.57
N GLU A 416 11.60 -5.92 -8.15
CA GLU A 416 10.82 -7.09 -7.72
C GLU A 416 10.20 -7.86 -8.89
N LEU A 417 10.48 -7.52 -10.17
CA LEU A 417 10.03 -8.33 -11.30
C LEU A 417 11.08 -9.38 -11.68
N PRO A 418 10.68 -10.64 -11.93
CA PRO A 418 11.58 -11.60 -12.54
C PRO A 418 11.90 -11.19 -13.97
N LEU A 419 13.07 -11.57 -14.46
CA LEU A 419 13.52 -11.22 -15.82
C LEU A 419 12.49 -11.59 -16.91
N PRO A 420 11.84 -12.77 -16.91
CA PRO A 420 10.80 -13.08 -17.90
C PRO A 420 9.60 -12.12 -17.85
N ALA A 421 9.17 -11.71 -16.66
CA ALA A 421 8.07 -10.76 -16.52
C ALA A 421 8.49 -9.35 -16.96
N ALA A 422 9.72 -8.94 -16.65
CA ALA A 422 10.27 -7.68 -17.12
C ALA A 422 10.33 -7.63 -18.66
N ALA A 423 10.78 -8.72 -19.30
CA ALA A 423 10.80 -8.86 -20.76
C ALA A 423 9.39 -8.84 -21.37
N ALA A 424 8.41 -9.41 -20.66
CA ALA A 424 7.01 -9.36 -21.08
C ALA A 424 6.43 -7.94 -21.00
N VAL A 425 6.78 -7.14 -19.98
CA VAL A 425 6.35 -5.74 -19.89
C VAL A 425 7.02 -4.89 -20.98
N GLY A 426 8.33 -5.05 -21.15
CA GLY A 426 9.14 -4.27 -22.09
C GLY A 426 9.40 -2.86 -21.58
N GLY A 427 10.50 -2.66 -20.86
CA GLY A 427 10.96 -1.40 -20.27
C GLY A 427 12.42 -1.54 -19.83
N ARG A 428 12.96 -0.56 -19.08
CA ARG A 428 14.35 -0.61 -18.59
C ARG A 428 14.47 -1.48 -17.36
N ILE A 429 15.54 -2.25 -17.24
CA ILE A 429 15.87 -3.00 -16.02
C ILE A 429 17.04 -2.36 -15.28
N LEU A 430 16.99 -2.39 -13.95
CA LEU A 430 18.12 -1.99 -13.12
C LEU A 430 19.25 -3.02 -13.22
N ALA A 431 20.26 -2.72 -14.02
CA ALA A 431 21.39 -3.60 -14.31
C ALA A 431 22.58 -3.35 -13.39
N TYR A 432 22.66 -2.16 -12.78
CA TYR A 432 23.62 -1.85 -11.74
C TYR A 432 23.03 -0.91 -10.68
N GLY A 433 23.44 -1.10 -9.42
CA GLY A 433 23.33 -0.09 -8.37
C GLY A 433 22.82 -0.61 -7.04
N HIS A 434 23.02 0.17 -5.99
CA HIS A 434 22.45 -0.08 -4.66
C HIS A 434 20.96 0.26 -4.67
N ILE A 435 20.09 -0.77 -4.65
CA ILE A 435 18.64 -0.56 -4.72
C ILE A 435 18.16 0.27 -3.53
N PRO A 436 17.40 1.36 -3.75
CA PRO A 436 16.71 2.06 -2.67
C PRO A 436 15.67 1.15 -2.00
N LEU A 437 15.90 0.82 -0.73
CA LEU A 437 15.05 -0.08 0.06
C LEU A 437 13.92 0.64 0.76
N MET A 438 14.16 1.84 1.28
CA MET A 438 13.16 2.65 1.98
C MET A 438 13.39 4.12 1.69
N LEU A 439 12.30 4.89 1.63
CA LEU A 439 12.31 6.35 1.65
C LEU A 439 11.62 6.81 2.93
N THR A 440 12.32 7.54 3.79
CA THR A 440 11.77 8.01 5.07
C THR A 440 11.54 9.52 5.03
N GLU A 441 10.41 9.96 5.59
CA GLU A 441 10.15 11.40 5.74
C GLU A 441 11.16 12.06 6.69
N ARG A 442 11.55 11.32 7.73
CA ARG A 442 12.48 11.80 8.75
C ARG A 442 13.94 11.67 8.31
N CYS A 443 14.76 12.67 8.68
CA CYS A 443 16.21 12.66 8.53
C CYS A 443 16.91 11.85 9.64
N PHE A 444 16.92 10.54 9.51
CA PHE A 444 17.67 9.64 10.38
C PHE A 444 19.19 9.90 10.40
N ILE A 445 19.76 10.50 9.35
CA ILE A 445 21.16 10.94 9.35
C ILE A 445 21.39 11.96 10.48
N ARG A 446 20.62 13.05 10.48
CA ARG A 446 20.72 14.11 11.51
C ARG A 446 20.49 13.55 12.90
N ASP A 447 19.53 12.64 13.04
CA ASP A 447 19.16 12.09 14.35
C ASP A 447 20.18 11.10 14.94
N ASN A 448 21.04 10.49 14.14
CA ASN A 448 21.90 9.39 14.61
C ASN A 448 23.39 9.61 14.36
N PHE A 449 23.76 10.48 13.42
CA PHE A 449 25.13 10.60 12.93
C PHE A 449 25.63 12.03 12.79
N GLY A 450 24.76 13.04 12.90
CA GLY A 450 25.12 14.44 12.61
C GLY A 450 25.07 14.78 11.11
N CYS A 451 24.87 16.07 10.79
CA CYS A 451 24.73 16.55 9.41
C CYS A 451 26.04 16.43 8.61
N GLU A 452 27.19 16.41 9.26
CA GLU A 452 28.52 16.22 8.67
C GLU A 452 28.73 14.82 8.06
N LYS A 453 27.90 13.84 8.47
CA LYS A 453 27.88 12.49 7.92
C LYS A 453 26.88 12.33 6.77
N CYS A 454 26.23 13.40 6.32
CA CYS A 454 25.32 13.36 5.18
C CYS A 454 26.02 12.80 3.92
N GLY A 455 25.44 11.75 3.34
CA GLY A 455 26.01 11.03 2.19
C GLY A 455 27.05 9.95 2.53
N ARG A 456 27.41 9.79 3.81
CA ARG A 456 28.40 8.78 4.28
C ARG A 456 27.87 7.91 5.43
N ALA A 457 26.67 8.18 5.93
CA ALA A 457 26.05 7.44 7.02
C ALA A 457 25.58 6.05 6.55
N ALA A 458 25.57 5.08 7.47
CA ALA A 458 25.03 3.75 7.24
C ALA A 458 24.50 3.16 8.54
N PHE A 459 23.42 2.37 8.46
CA PHE A 459 22.97 1.53 9.57
C PHE A 459 23.56 0.13 9.46
N SER A 460 23.94 -0.47 10.58
CA SER A 460 24.33 -1.88 10.65
C SER A 460 23.22 -2.68 11.31
N ASP A 461 22.78 -3.77 10.68
CA ASP A 461 21.82 -4.68 11.32
C ASP A 461 22.52 -5.68 12.27
N ARG A 462 21.71 -6.54 12.90
CA ARG A 462 22.19 -7.61 13.80
C ARG A 462 23.10 -8.66 13.15
N THR A 463 23.13 -8.74 11.82
CA THR A 463 24.01 -9.67 11.07
C THR A 463 25.34 -9.00 10.67
N GLY A 464 25.50 -7.70 10.97
CA GLY A 464 26.64 -6.89 10.53
C GLY A 464 26.48 -6.34 9.11
N ALA A 465 25.35 -6.58 8.44
CA ALA A 465 25.08 -6.02 7.12
C ALA A 465 24.89 -4.49 7.22
N LYS A 466 25.57 -3.76 6.35
CA LYS A 466 25.53 -2.29 6.31
C LYS A 466 24.55 -1.79 5.26
N PHE A 467 23.71 -0.85 5.62
CA PHE A 467 22.71 -0.22 4.75
C PHE A 467 23.04 1.27 4.65
N PRO A 468 23.56 1.76 3.51
CA PRO A 468 23.89 3.18 3.35
C PRO A 468 22.66 4.08 3.45
N LEU A 469 22.84 5.25 4.04
CA LEU A 469 21.83 6.32 4.11
C LEU A 469 22.30 7.50 3.27
N ILE A 470 21.49 7.87 2.29
CA ILE A 470 21.69 9.08 1.49
C ILE A 470 20.56 10.07 1.71
N ARG A 471 20.87 11.35 1.54
CA ARG A 471 19.86 12.41 1.57
C ARG A 471 19.00 12.35 0.30
N GLU A 472 17.70 12.44 0.50
CA GLU A 472 16.70 12.77 -0.50
C GLU A 472 16.15 14.16 -0.19
N TYR A 473 15.75 14.89 -1.23
CA TYR A 473 15.28 16.27 -1.06
C TYR A 473 14.03 16.35 -0.16
N PRO A 474 13.93 17.40 0.70
CA PRO A 474 14.98 18.35 1.07
C PRO A 474 15.90 17.77 2.17
N HIS A 475 15.33 17.06 3.14
CA HIS A 475 16.04 16.36 4.23
C HIS A 475 15.38 15.02 4.57
N ARG A 476 14.85 14.34 3.55
CA ARG A 476 14.41 12.94 3.64
C ARG A 476 15.62 12.02 3.55
N ASN A 477 15.46 10.74 3.90
CA ASN A 477 16.54 9.77 3.70
C ASN A 477 16.09 8.60 2.83
N GLN A 478 16.97 8.18 1.92
CA GLN A 478 16.87 6.87 1.29
C GLN A 478 17.84 5.92 1.99
N ILE A 479 17.31 4.77 2.41
CA ILE A 479 18.12 3.65 2.89
C ILE A 479 18.34 2.73 1.71
N LEU A 480 19.60 2.48 1.37
CA LEU A 480 20.00 1.66 0.23
C LEU A 480 20.36 0.24 0.66
N ASN A 481 20.27 -0.70 -0.27
CA ASN A 481 20.79 -2.04 -0.05
C ASN A 481 22.31 -1.98 0.13
N GLY A 482 22.87 -2.73 1.06
CA GLY A 482 24.33 -2.78 1.29
C GLY A 482 25.11 -3.37 0.13
N VAL A 483 24.48 -4.25 -0.63
CA VAL A 483 25.08 -4.97 -1.75
C VAL A 483 24.49 -4.47 -3.07
N PRO A 484 25.30 -4.05 -4.05
CA PRO A 484 24.79 -3.56 -5.33
C PRO A 484 24.20 -4.70 -6.15
N THR A 485 23.18 -4.38 -6.94
CA THR A 485 22.79 -5.24 -8.06
C THR A 485 23.83 -5.11 -9.15
N TYR A 486 24.23 -6.22 -9.78
CA TYR A 486 25.14 -6.20 -10.93
C TYR A 486 24.74 -7.27 -11.94
N LEU A 487 24.61 -6.88 -13.21
CA LEU A 487 24.29 -7.75 -14.35
C LEU A 487 25.24 -7.55 -15.55
N GLY A 488 26.37 -6.87 -15.37
CA GLY A 488 27.30 -6.58 -16.47
C GLY A 488 27.87 -7.83 -17.14
N ASP A 489 28.21 -8.85 -16.35
CA ASP A 489 28.68 -10.17 -16.80
C ASP A 489 27.55 -11.08 -17.34
N LYS A 490 26.31 -10.57 -17.37
CA LYS A 490 25.12 -11.26 -17.88
C LYS A 490 24.49 -10.56 -19.07
N ARG A 491 25.18 -9.59 -19.67
CA ARG A 491 24.65 -8.80 -20.80
C ARG A 491 24.24 -9.63 -22.01
N ALA A 492 25.00 -10.66 -22.36
CA ALA A 492 24.63 -11.57 -23.45
C ALA A 492 23.33 -12.33 -23.15
N GLU A 493 23.18 -12.85 -21.92
CA GLU A 493 21.95 -13.52 -21.46
C GLU A 493 20.75 -12.54 -21.47
N LEU A 494 20.95 -11.29 -21.03
CA LEU A 494 19.92 -10.26 -21.05
C LEU A 494 19.49 -9.91 -22.48
N ALA A 495 20.45 -9.74 -23.39
CA ALA A 495 20.16 -9.45 -24.79
C ALA A 495 19.38 -10.60 -25.45
N ALA A 496 19.77 -11.85 -25.21
CA ALA A 496 19.05 -13.03 -25.70
C ALA A 496 17.62 -13.12 -25.15
N ALA A 497 17.38 -12.63 -23.92
CA ALA A 497 16.06 -12.54 -23.32
C ALA A 497 15.24 -11.30 -23.77
N GLY A 498 15.76 -10.49 -24.71
CA GLY A 498 15.10 -9.26 -25.17
C GLY A 498 15.15 -8.11 -24.15
N LEU A 499 16.03 -8.18 -23.16
CA LEU A 499 16.26 -7.17 -22.12
C LEU A 499 17.47 -6.29 -22.51
N THR A 500 17.29 -5.48 -23.54
CA THR A 500 18.35 -4.63 -24.13
C THR A 500 18.34 -3.19 -23.61
N ARG A 501 17.38 -2.84 -22.75
CA ARG A 501 17.23 -1.51 -22.15
C ARG A 501 17.71 -1.55 -20.70
N LEU A 502 18.91 -1.02 -20.45
CA LEU A 502 19.63 -1.18 -19.19
C LEU A 502 19.73 0.17 -18.47
N HIS A 503 19.51 0.14 -17.15
CA HIS A 503 19.64 1.30 -16.28
C HIS A 503 20.68 1.05 -15.18
N LEU A 504 21.57 2.02 -14.98
CA LEU A 504 22.60 2.00 -13.93
C LEU A 504 22.34 3.13 -12.95
N PHE A 505 22.43 2.83 -11.66
CA PHE A 505 22.16 3.77 -10.58
C PHE A 505 23.40 3.95 -9.71
N PHE A 506 24.15 5.02 -9.94
CA PHE A 506 25.29 5.42 -9.13
C PHE A 506 24.82 6.36 -8.01
N SER A 507 25.12 5.99 -6.77
CA SER A 507 24.66 6.64 -5.56
C SER A 507 25.81 6.87 -4.58
N VAL A 508 26.31 5.84 -3.94
CA VAL A 508 27.33 5.92 -2.87
C VAL A 508 28.77 5.86 -3.39
N GLU A 509 28.94 5.46 -4.65
CA GLU A 509 30.22 5.30 -5.31
C GLU A 509 30.93 6.65 -5.48
N SER A 510 32.24 6.68 -5.29
CA SER A 510 33.06 7.82 -5.72
C SER A 510 33.09 7.94 -7.26
N PRO A 511 33.45 9.10 -7.82
CA PRO A 511 33.60 9.26 -9.27
C PRO A 511 34.56 8.24 -9.92
N ALA A 512 35.66 7.93 -9.23
CA ALA A 512 36.63 6.94 -9.68
C ALA A 512 36.04 5.51 -9.69
N GLU A 513 35.27 5.15 -8.66
CA GLU A 513 34.58 3.87 -8.60
C GLU A 513 33.50 3.76 -9.68
N ALA A 514 32.70 4.81 -9.88
CA ALA A 514 31.68 4.86 -10.93
C ALA A 514 32.29 4.61 -12.31
N LYS A 515 33.42 5.28 -12.62
CA LYS A 515 34.19 5.07 -13.85
C LYS A 515 34.68 3.64 -14.00
N ARG A 516 35.31 3.08 -12.96
CA ARG A 516 35.81 1.70 -12.97
C ARG A 516 34.69 0.68 -13.20
N ILE A 517 33.55 0.87 -12.54
CA ILE A 517 32.40 -0.03 -12.63
C ILE A 517 31.77 0.04 -14.02
N LEU A 518 31.62 1.24 -14.59
CA LEU A 518 31.11 1.40 -15.94
C LEU A 518 32.00 0.69 -16.97
N LEU A 519 33.32 0.86 -16.90
CA LEU A 519 34.26 0.18 -17.80
C LEU A 519 34.09 -1.35 -17.74
N ARG A 520 34.00 -1.92 -16.53
CA ARG A 520 33.74 -3.36 -16.36
C ARG A 520 32.38 -3.77 -16.91
N PHE A 521 31.34 -2.98 -16.68
CA PHE A 521 30.01 -3.25 -17.18
C PHE A 521 29.98 -3.28 -18.72
N LEU A 522 30.61 -2.29 -19.36
CA LEU A 522 30.72 -2.20 -20.82
C LEU A 522 31.54 -3.34 -21.41
N ALA A 523 32.59 -3.78 -20.71
CA ALA A 523 33.40 -4.95 -21.08
C ALA A 523 32.69 -6.30 -20.83
N GLY A 524 31.55 -6.33 -20.14
CA GLY A 524 30.90 -7.58 -19.74
C GLY A 524 31.69 -8.37 -18.69
N ALA A 525 32.58 -7.70 -17.95
CA ALA A 525 33.42 -8.32 -16.93
C ALA A 525 32.64 -8.52 -15.61
N PRO A 526 33.05 -9.45 -14.73
CA PRO A 526 32.50 -9.53 -13.38
C PRO A 526 32.86 -8.30 -12.55
N LEU A 527 32.04 -8.00 -11.54
CA LEU A 527 32.33 -6.98 -10.53
C LEU A 527 32.94 -7.65 -9.29
N ASP A 528 33.98 -7.05 -8.73
CA ASP A 528 34.66 -7.57 -7.54
C ASP A 528 33.77 -7.38 -6.29
N GLY A 529 33.80 -8.35 -5.37
CA GLY A 529 33.08 -8.29 -4.09
C GLY A 529 31.66 -8.89 -4.13
N ALA A 530 30.92 -8.68 -3.05
CA ALA A 530 29.55 -9.18 -2.95
C ALA A 530 28.63 -8.44 -3.93
N ILE A 531 27.83 -9.20 -4.68
CA ILE A 531 26.84 -8.66 -5.62
C ILE A 531 25.50 -9.37 -5.45
N ARG A 532 24.44 -8.65 -5.80
CA ARG A 532 23.08 -9.18 -5.90
C ARG A 532 22.71 -9.41 -7.36
N ARG A 533 21.98 -10.49 -7.62
CA ARG A 533 21.29 -10.73 -8.90
C ARG A 533 19.80 -10.40 -8.79
N LEU A 534 19.20 -9.99 -9.91
CA LEU A 534 17.74 -9.89 -10.00
C LEU A 534 17.11 -11.30 -9.92
N PRO A 535 15.90 -11.42 -9.34
CA PRO A 535 15.24 -12.73 -9.19
C PRO A 535 15.02 -13.39 -10.56
N ARG A 536 15.38 -14.67 -10.68
CA ARG A 536 15.11 -15.49 -11.89
C ARG A 536 13.71 -16.12 -11.85
N THR A 537 13.22 -16.42 -10.65
CA THR A 537 11.90 -16.97 -10.36
C THR A 537 11.37 -16.32 -9.07
N PHE A 538 10.07 -16.46 -8.82
CA PHE A 538 9.46 -16.19 -7.51
C PHE A 538 8.92 -17.46 -6.90
#